data_AF-A0A2E1EJ27-F1
#
_entry.id   AF-A0A2E1EJ27-F1
#
_cell.length_a   1.000
_cell.length_b   1.000
_cell.length_c   1.000
_cell.angle_alpha   90.00
_cell.angle_beta   90.00
_cell.angle_gamma   90.00
#
_symmetry.space_group_name_H-M   'P 1'
#
loop_
_entity.id
_entity.type
_entity.pdbx_description
1 polymer ?
#
loop_
_entity_poly.entity_id
_entity_poly.type
_entity_poly.pdbx_seq_one_letter_code
_entity_poly.pdbx_strand_id
1 'polypeptide(L)' 'MSETTTKSGKRPSKGFTLGRQSFAKISEVEGIRMSATMAAEFREFDRKGLSPEERRKIIAAKYGKNR' A
#
# COMPACT_ATOMS: atom_id res chain seq x y z
N MET A 1 -42.10 -17.40 26.16
CA MET A 1 -40.75 -17.79 25.70
C MET A 1 -40.41 -16.82 24.57
N SER A 2 -39.69 -15.75 24.85
CA SER A 2 -39.42 -14.69 23.87
C SER A 2 -38.03 -14.91 23.29
N GLU A 3 -37.96 -15.37 22.03
CA GLU A 3 -36.70 -15.46 21.29
C GLU A 3 -36.28 -14.07 20.81
N THR A 4 -35.25 -13.51 21.44
CA THR A 4 -34.55 -12.33 20.94
C THR A 4 -33.57 -12.76 19.87
N THR A 5 -33.98 -12.64 18.60
CA THR A 5 -33.09 -12.80 17.45
C THR A 5 -32.07 -11.67 17.47
N THR A 6 -30.87 -11.97 17.96
CA THR A 6 -29.75 -11.04 17.98
C THR A 6 -29.23 -10.87 16.54
N LYS A 7 -29.66 -9.80 15.87
CA LYS A 7 -29.17 -9.38 14.56
C LYS A 7 -27.66 -9.09 14.67
N SER A 8 -26.81 -9.98 14.15
CA SER A 8 -25.37 -9.74 14.12
C SER A 8 -25.09 -8.51 13.26
N GLY A 9 -24.71 -7.41 13.89
CA GLY A 9 -24.30 -6.19 13.20
C GLY A 9 -23.11 -6.49 12.29
N LYS A 10 -23.29 -6.31 10.98
CA LYS A 10 -22.21 -6.43 9.99
C LYS A 10 -21.21 -5.31 10.28
N ARG A 11 -20.11 -5.63 10.97
CA ARG A 11 -19.01 -4.68 11.18
C ARG A 11 -18.55 -4.20 9.80
N PRO A 12 -18.41 -2.89 9.56
CA PRO A 12 -17.78 -2.43 8.32
C PRO A 12 -16.41 -3.07 8.26
N SER A 13 -16.17 -3.89 7.24
CA SER A 13 -14.84 -4.47 7.02
C SER A 13 -13.91 -3.31 6.69
N LYS A 14 -13.18 -2.82 7.68
CA LYS A 14 -12.08 -1.89 7.48
C LYS A 14 -11.20 -2.52 6.40
N GLY A 15 -10.98 -1.82 5.29
CA GLY A 15 -10.21 -2.34 4.17
C GLY A 15 -8.86 -2.89 4.66
N PHE A 16 -8.40 -3.97 4.03
CA PHE A 16 -7.10 -4.54 4.35
C PHE A 16 -6.01 -3.75 3.62
N THR A 17 -5.09 -3.15 4.37
CA THR A 17 -3.94 -2.44 3.81
C THR A 17 -2.71 -3.33 3.85
N LEU A 18 -2.12 -3.58 2.70
CA LEU A 18 -0.88 -4.34 2.58
C LEU A 18 0.34 -3.41 2.70
N GLY A 19 1.30 -3.80 3.54
CA GLY A 19 2.58 -3.10 3.65
C GLY A 19 3.47 -3.32 2.43
N ARG A 20 4.41 -2.40 2.20
CA ARG A 20 5.35 -2.42 1.06
C ARG A 20 6.12 -3.75 0.89
N GLN A 21 6.62 -4.32 1.99
CA GLN A 21 7.37 -5.57 1.93
C GLN A 21 6.52 -6.75 1.48
N SER A 22 5.27 -6.83 1.97
CA SER A 22 4.35 -7.88 1.57
C SER A 22 3.88 -7.69 0.13
N PHE A 23 3.63 -6.45 -0.30
CA PHE A 23 3.30 -6.14 -1.70
C PHE A 23 4.43 -6.56 -2.64
N ALA A 24 5.69 -6.26 -2.29
CA ALA A 24 6.85 -6.64 -3.09
C ALA A 24 6.98 -8.17 -3.30
N LYS A 25 6.67 -8.97 -2.28
CA LYS A 25 6.68 -10.44 -2.39
C LYS A 25 5.63 -10.95 -3.39
N ILE A 26 4.45 -10.34 -3.41
CA ILE A 26 3.38 -10.72 -4.35
C ILE A 26 3.74 -10.27 -5.77
N SER A 27 4.24 -9.04 -5.91
CA SER A 27 4.71 -8.51 -7.20
C SER A 27 5.83 -9.35 -7.81
N GLU A 28 6.71 -9.93 -6.99
CA GLU A 28 7.78 -10.79 -7.48
C GLU A 28 7.27 -12.05 -8.19
N VAL A 29 6.10 -12.58 -7.80
CA VAL A 29 5.45 -13.71 -8.49
C VAL A 29 5.11 -13.36 -9.94
N GLU A 30 4.82 -12.08 -10.21
CA GLU A 30 4.57 -11.55 -11.56
C GLU A 30 5.86 -11.10 -12.28
N GLY A 31 7.03 -11.37 -11.69
CA GLY A 31 8.33 -10.91 -12.21
C GLY A 31 8.61 -9.43 -11.96
N ILE A 32 7.76 -8.74 -11.19
CA ILE A 32 7.93 -7.33 -10.85
C ILE A 32 8.78 -7.21 -9.60
N ARG A 33 10.01 -6.70 -9.74
CA ARG A 33 10.97 -6.55 -8.64
C ARG A 33 11.28 -5.10 -8.36
N MET A 34 11.38 -4.77 -7.07
CA MET A 34 11.86 -3.47 -6.62
C MET A 34 13.38 -3.42 -6.70
N SER A 35 13.93 -2.40 -7.37
CA SER A 35 15.37 -2.17 -7.39
C SER A 35 15.90 -1.69 -6.03
N ALA A 36 17.20 -1.90 -5.78
CA ALA A 36 17.84 -1.40 -4.55
C ALA A 36 17.71 0.12 -4.41
N THR A 37 17.78 0.85 -5.53
CA THR A 37 17.60 2.31 -5.58
C THR A 37 16.19 2.71 -5.16
N MET A 38 15.15 2.09 -5.71
CA MET A 38 13.76 2.33 -5.30
C MET A 38 13.56 2.05 -3.80
N ALA A 39 14.14 0.95 -3.30
CA ALA A 39 14.05 0.59 -1.89
C ALA A 39 14.72 1.62 -0.95
N ALA A 40 15.84 2.22 -1.37
CA ALA A 40 16.48 3.30 -0.64
C ALA A 40 15.63 4.58 -0.64
N GLU A 41 15.03 4.93 -1.78
CA GLU A 41 14.17 6.11 -1.89
C GLU A 41 12.89 5.99 -1.09
N PHE A 42 12.26 4.82 -1.05
CA PHE A 42 11.08 4.62 -0.21
C PHE A 42 11.41 4.71 1.28
N ARG A 43 12.59 4.25 1.71
CA ARG A 43 13.10 4.49 3.06
C ARG A 43 13.31 5.98 3.33
N GLU A 44 13.76 6.72 2.32
CA GLU A 44 13.93 8.16 2.42
C GLU A 44 12.60 8.90 2.59
N PHE A 45 11.57 8.49 1.86
CA PHE A 45 10.23 9.06 1.99
C PHE A 45 9.64 8.82 3.37
N ASP A 46 9.90 7.64 3.94
CA ASP A 46 9.50 7.30 5.31
C ASP A 46 10.26 8.19 6.32
N ARG A 47 11.58 8.35 6.15
CA ARG A 47 12.42 9.22 7.00
C ARG A 47 11.99 10.69 6.95
N LYS A 48 11.60 11.18 5.77
CA LYS A 48 11.12 12.56 5.55
C LYS A 48 9.67 12.79 5.96
N GLY A 49 8.93 11.74 6.31
CA GLY A 49 7.51 11.85 6.67
C GLY A 49 6.61 12.31 5.52
N LEU A 50 6.98 12.01 4.27
CA LEU A 50 6.24 12.50 3.11
C LEU A 50 4.80 11.97 3.07
N SER A 51 3.87 12.84 2.70
CA SER A 51 2.48 12.48 2.47
C SER A 51 2.33 11.53 1.26
N PRO A 52 1.21 10.79 1.16
CA PRO A 52 0.94 9.94 0.01
C PRO A 52 0.94 10.69 -1.33
N GLU A 53 0.51 11.94 -1.35
CA GLU A 53 0.48 12.78 -2.56
C GLU A 53 1.87 13.16 -3.04
N GLU A 54 2.74 13.61 -2.12
CA GLU A 54 4.13 13.94 -2.44
C GLU A 54 4.88 12.72 -2.95
N ARG A 55 4.70 11.57 -2.30
CA ARG A 55 5.28 10.29 -2.75
C ARG A 55 4.87 9.97 -4.18
N ARG A 56 3.57 10.07 -4.50
CA ARG A 56 3.06 9.83 -5.87
C ARG A 56 3.67 10.80 -6.87
N LYS A 57 3.77 12.09 -6.54
CA LYS A 57 4.36 13.11 -7.42
C LYS A 57 5.82 12.80 -7.74
N ILE A 58 6.62 12.44 -6.74
CA ILE A 58 8.04 12.10 -6.93
C ILE A 58 8.18 10.82 -7.78
N ILE A 59 7.40 9.78 -7.49
CA ILE A 59 7.42 8.52 -8.25
C ILE A 59 7.02 8.78 -9.70
N ALA A 60 5.95 9.55 -9.95
CA ALA A 60 5.50 9.88 -11.30
C ALA A 60 6.55 10.71 -12.06
N ALA A 61 7.21 11.66 -11.40
CA ALA A 61 8.26 12.47 -12.03
C ALA A 61 9.50 11.65 -12.38
N LYS A 62 9.88 10.67 -11.54
CA LYS A 62 11.12 9.89 -11.70
C LYS A 62 10.95 8.65 -12.57
N TYR A 63 9.82 7.95 -12.42
CA TYR A 63 9.55 6.64 -13.02
C TYR A 63 8.36 6.64 -13.96
N GLY A 64 7.59 7.73 -14.03
CA GLY A 64 6.54 7.88 -15.00
C GLY A 64 7.13 7.89 -16.41
N LYS A 65 6.42 7.26 -17.35
CA LYS A 65 6.74 7.38 -18.76
C LYS A 65 6.45 8.82 -19.19
N ASN A 66 7.43 9.51 -19.77
CA ASN A 66 7.12 10.64 -20.65
C ASN A 66 6.34 10.04 -21.83
N ARG A 67 5.07 10.43 -21.96
CA ARG A 67 4.27 10.09 -23.14
C ARG A 67 4.68 10.95 -24.31
#